data_AF-A0A7Z8RJ51-F1
#
_entry.id   AF-A0A7Z8RJ51-F1
#
_cell.length_a   1.000
_cell.length_b   1.000
_cell.length_c   1.000
_cell.angle_alpha   90.00
_cell.angle_beta   90.00
_cell.angle_gamma   90.00
#
_symmetry.space_group_name_H-M   'P 1'
#
loop_
_entity.id
_entity.type
_entity.pdbx_description
1 polymer ?
#
loop_
_entity_poly.entity_id
_entity_poly.type
_entity_poly.pdbx_seq_one_letter_code
_entity_poly.pdbx_strand_id
1 'polypeptide(L)' 'MQFMLTALAHKYDSTPIREHDKENNNTFFGLEKERYVSVIILPIDKIANEGYATYRLPVEKIAKWK' A
#
# COMPACT_ATOMS: atom_id res chain seq x y z
N MET A 1 3.92 0.25 5.99
CA MET A 1 5.16 0.23 5.18
C MET A 1 6.01 -1.01 5.42
N GLN A 2 6.25 -1.45 6.67
CA GLN A 2 7.09 -2.62 6.97
C GLN A 2 6.75 -3.86 6.14
N PHE A 3 5.47 -4.20 6.01
CA PHE A 3 5.04 -5.37 5.25
C PHE A 3 5.45 -5.33 3.77
N MET A 4 5.39 -4.16 3.12
CA MET A 4 5.86 -4.00 1.74
C MET A 4 7.38 -4.23 1.62
N LEU A 5 8.16 -3.75 2.60
CA LEU A 5 9.60 -3.98 2.66
C LEU A 5 9.93 -5.47 2.93
N THR A 6 9.11 -6.14 3.75
CA THR A 6 9.23 -7.58 3.99
C THR A 6 8.93 -8.38 2.73
N ALA A 7 7.87 -8.06 1.99
CA ALA A 7 7.58 -8.70 0.71
C ALA A 7 8.77 -8.59 -0.25
N LEU A 8 9.37 -7.39 -0.36
CA LEU A 8 10.57 -7.16 -1.15
C LEU A 8 11.77 -8.01 -0.68
N ALA A 9 12.00 -8.11 0.62
CA ALA A 9 13.07 -8.96 1.19
C ALA A 9 12.88 -10.45 0.83
N HIS A 10 11.64 -10.89 0.65
CA HIS A 10 11.27 -12.23 0.20
C HIS A 10 11.15 -12.36 -1.33
N LYS A 11 11.61 -11.36 -2.10
CA LYS A 11 11.58 -11.31 -3.58
C LYS A 11 10.17 -11.27 -4.19
N TYR A 12 9.21 -10.71 -3.45
CA TYR A 12 7.89 -10.36 -3.94
C TYR A 12 7.78 -8.84 -4.12
N ASP A 13 6.87 -8.41 -5.01
CA ASP A 13 6.46 -7.02 -5.12
C ASP A 13 5.14 -6.77 -4.41
N SER A 14 4.86 -5.52 -4.06
CA SER A 14 3.57 -5.13 -3.50
C SER A 14 3.13 -3.74 -3.96
N THR A 15 1.87 -3.61 -4.35
CA THR A 15 1.29 -2.34 -4.82
C THR A 15 0.16 -1.90 -3.90
N PRO A 16 0.29 -0.79 -3.16
CA PRO A 16 -0.76 -0.34 -2.26
C PRO A 16 -1.88 0.34 -3.05
N ILE A 17 -3.11 -0.16 -2.92
CA ILE A 17 -4.30 0.37 -3.60
C ILE A 17 -5.22 0.98 -2.54
N ARG A 18 -5.37 2.32 -2.59
CA ARG A 18 -6.31 3.04 -1.72
C ARG A 18 -7.74 3.02 -2.25
N GLU A 19 -7.89 3.12 -3.57
CA GLU A 19 -9.20 3.21 -4.21
C GLU A 19 -9.80 1.82 -4.38
N HIS A 20 -10.89 1.55 -3.65
CA HIS A 20 -11.63 0.29 -3.66
C HIS A 20 -13.01 0.50 -3.01
N ASP A 21 -13.93 -0.47 -3.18
CA ASP A 21 -15.26 -0.44 -2.59
C ASP A 21 -15.22 -0.65 -1.07
N LYS A 22 -14.96 0.43 -0.32
CA LYS A 22 -14.83 0.39 1.14
C LYS A 22 -16.12 -0.01 1.86
N GLU A 23 -17.28 0.21 1.25
CA GLU A 23 -18.58 -0.09 1.87
C GLU A 23 -18.86 -1.59 1.89
N ASN A 24 -18.47 -2.29 0.82
CA ASN A 24 -18.74 -3.72 0.67
C ASN A 24 -17.53 -4.61 0.95
N ASN A 25 -16.30 -4.08 0.92
CA ASN A 25 -15.08 -4.87 1.11
C ASN A 25 -15.10 -5.71 2.40
N ASN A 26 -15.51 -5.11 3.52
CA ASN A 26 -15.59 -5.82 4.79
C ASN A 26 -16.60 -6.96 4.74
N THR A 27 -17.78 -6.74 4.15
CA THR A 27 -18.79 -7.79 3.99
C THR A 27 -18.29 -8.94 3.13
N PHE A 28 -17.59 -8.63 2.04
CA PHE A 28 -16.99 -9.65 1.18
C PHE A 28 -16.02 -10.54 1.95
N PHE A 29 -15.23 -9.98 2.87
CA PHE A 29 -14.31 -10.72 3.73
C PHE A 29 -14.94 -11.25 5.03
N GLY A 30 -16.25 -11.08 5.24
CA GLY A 30 -16.95 -11.50 6.46
C GLY A 30 -16.57 -10.72 7.72
N LEU A 31 -16.07 -9.49 7.57
CA LEU A 31 -15.70 -8.59 8.65
C LEU A 31 -16.87 -7.69 9.07
N GLU A 32 -17.01 -7.47 10.37
CA GLU A 32 -18.00 -6.56 10.96
C GLU A 32 -17.73 -5.10 10.53
N LYS A 33 -18.70 -4.43 9.90
CA LYS A 33 -18.52 -3.12 9.28
C LYS A 33 -18.25 -2.02 10.29
N GLU A 34 -18.93 -2.07 11.42
CA GLU A 34 -18.87 -1.06 12.48
C GLU A 34 -17.56 -1.13 13.27
N ARG A 35 -16.88 -2.29 13.22
CA ARG A 35 -15.63 -2.54 13.95
C ARG A 35 -14.38 -2.32 13.12
N TYR A 36 -14.40 -2.67 11.83
CA TYR A 36 -13.21 -2.64 10.99
C TYR A 36 -13.32 -1.59 9.91
N VAL A 37 -12.33 -0.69 9.81
CA VAL A 37 -12.25 0.29 8.71
C VAL A 37 -11.33 -0.25 7.63
N SER A 38 -11.80 -0.29 6.39
CA SER A 38 -10.98 -0.68 5.24
C SER A 38 -10.04 0.46 4.83
N VAL A 39 -8.73 0.24 4.92
CA VAL A 39 -7.70 1.27 4.71
C VAL A 39 -7.08 1.18 3.32
N ILE A 40 -6.53 0.01 2.98
CA ILE A 40 -5.86 -0.27 1.70
C ILE A 40 -6.08 -1.75 1.34
N ILE A 41 -6.06 -2.03 0.03
CA ILE A 41 -5.82 -3.37 -0.50
C ILE A 41 -4.34 -3.43 -0.90
N LEU A 42 -3.68 -4.55 -0.59
CA LEU A 42 -2.26 -4.73 -0.86
C LEU A 42 -2.03 -6.06 -1.59
N PRO A 43 -2.16 -6.10 -2.93
CA PRO A 43 -1.68 -7.22 -3.74
C PRO A 43 -0.19 -7.48 -3.50
N ILE A 44 0.17 -8.77 -3.53
CA ILE A 44 1.54 -9.27 -3.42
C ILE A 44 1.74 -10.29 -4.55
N ASP A 45 2.74 -10.07 -5.39
CA ASP A 45 3.00 -10.93 -6.54
C ASP A 45 4.50 -11.11 -6.80
N LYS A 46 4.87 -12.04 -7.68
CA LYS A 46 6.24 -12.10 -8.20
C LYS A 46 6.48 -10.96 -9.19
N ILE A 47 7.64 -10.32 -9.09
CA ILE A 47 8.05 -9.24 -9.99
C ILE A 47 8.10 -9.76 -11.43
N ALA A 48 7.26 -9.20 -12.30
CA ALA A 48 7.27 -9.48 -13.74
C ALA A 48 8.02 -8.41 -14.55
N ASN A 49 8.05 -7.16 -14.06
CA ASN A 49 8.78 -6.03 -14.64
C ASN A 49 9.25 -5.08 -13.53
N GLU A 50 10.17 -4.17 -13.84
CA GLU A 50 10.76 -3.22 -12.86
C GLU A 50 9.84 -2.03 -12.52
N GLY A 51 8.64 -1.96 -13.10
CA GLY A 51 7.71 -0.85 -12.92
C GLY A 51 8.21 0.46 -13.54
N TYR A 52 7.69 1.59 -13.03
CA TYR A 52 8.04 2.92 -13.50
C TYR A 52 8.80 3.70 -12.43
N ALA A 53 9.91 4.33 -12.82
CA ALA A 53 10.64 5.23 -11.95
C ALA A 53 9.78 6.45 -11.58
N THR A 54 9.78 6.82 -10.30
CA THR A 54 9.02 7.97 -9.78
C THR A 54 9.96 8.97 -9.14
N TYR A 55 9.64 10.26 -9.23
CA TYR A 55 10.42 11.34 -8.61
C TYR A 55 9.97 11.60 -7.15
N ARG A 56 10.82 12.22 -6.35
CA ARG A 56 10.51 12.70 -4.99
C ARG A 56 10.89 14.16 -4.88
N LEU A 57 10.08 14.97 -4.17
CA LEU A 57 10.40 16.38 -3.94
C LEU A 57 11.75 16.53 -3.19
N PRO A 58 12.57 17.55 -3.53
CA PRO A 58 13.77 17.88 -2.77
C PRO A 58 13.45 18.11 -1.28
N VAL A 59 14.34 17.65 -0.39
CA VAL A 59 14.15 17.66 1.07
C VAL A 59 13.95 19.09 1.58
N GLU A 60 14.68 20.04 1.02
CA GLU A 60 14.63 21.46 1.37
C GLU A 60 13.26 22.09 1.13
N LYS A 61 12.42 21.48 0.27
CA LYS A 61 11.05 21.94 0.00
C LYS A 61 10.02 21.41 1.00
N ILE A 62 10.31 20.30 1.69
CA ILE A 62 9.33 19.58 2.53
C ILE A 62 9.74 19.49 4.01
N ALA A 63 10.99 19.78 4.35
CA ALA A 63 11.51 19.77 5.71
C ALA A 63 11.89 21.17 6.19
N LYS A 64 11.71 21.42 7.50
CA LYS A 64 12.16 22.65 8.18
C LYS A 64 13.01 22.26 9.39
N TRP A 65 14.19 22.86 9.51
CA TRP A 65 15.07 22.69 10.67
C TRP A 65 14.78 23.81 11.67
N LYS A 66 14.66 23.45 12.95
CA LYS A 66 14.48 24.38 14.07
C LYS A 66 15.66 24.27 15.01
#